data_AF-A0A4V6KUG5-F1
#
_entry.id   AF-A0A4V6KUG5-F1
#
_cell.length_a   1.000
_cell.length_b   1.000
_cell.length_c   1.000
_cell.angle_alpha   90.00
_cell.angle_beta   90.00
_cell.angle_gamma   90.00
#
_symmetry.space_group_name_H-M   'P 1'
#
loop_
_entity.id
_entity.type
_entity.pdbx_description
1 polymer ?
#
loop_
_entity_poly.entity_id
_entity_poly.type
_entity_poly.pdbx_seq_one_letter_code
_entity_poly.pdbx_strand_id
1 'polypeptide(L)'
;MVISDHAYANGVDVNKVEARVTDSHGNPIDATAVEFEVDNGATVLSPMARTDNEGLVTVELANVNAGVVTVTASIGDYLASTEISFVPETPVKLLIYSNGTELTGHPVVGDNLLAVAMCSIALCNGIPMNYQWEVESSAGSGVFVAIPGATSETLTVTANLQKRAVRVGIALRPGFYHSSRQVWKVIQTLILSTAEERKQ
;
A
#
# COMPACT_ATOMS: atom_id res chain seq x y z
N MET A 1 3.92 -3.04 -26.41
CA MET A 1 3.90 -4.38 -25.76
C MET A 1 4.42 -4.25 -24.34
N VAL A 2 4.06 -5.21 -23.48
CA VAL A 2 4.45 -5.21 -22.07
C VAL A 2 5.71 -6.05 -21.90
N ILE A 3 6.73 -5.48 -21.25
CA ILE A 3 8.03 -6.12 -20.98
C ILE A 3 8.11 -6.61 -19.54
N SER A 4 7.60 -5.80 -18.61
CA SER A 4 7.50 -6.15 -17.19
C SER A 4 6.20 -5.61 -16.64
N ASP A 5 5.52 -6.43 -15.85
CA ASP A 5 4.19 -6.14 -15.32
C ASP A 5 4.08 -6.59 -13.85
N HIS A 6 3.01 -6.19 -13.18
CA HIS A 6 2.71 -6.54 -11.79
C HIS A 6 3.71 -5.99 -10.76
N ALA A 7 4.30 -4.82 -11.02
CA ALA A 7 5.05 -4.06 -10.02
C ALA A 7 4.18 -3.66 -8.82
N TYR A 8 4.77 -3.57 -7.62
CA TYR A 8 4.04 -3.06 -6.46
C TYR A 8 3.66 -1.59 -6.65
N ALA A 9 2.46 -1.22 -6.23
CA ALA A 9 1.96 0.16 -6.24
C ALA A 9 2.59 1.02 -5.12
N ASN A 10 3.92 1.05 -5.04
CA ASN A 10 4.68 1.75 -3.99
C ASN A 10 5.35 3.04 -4.49
N GLY A 11 5.16 3.40 -5.77
CA GLY A 11 5.77 4.57 -6.41
C GLY A 11 7.26 4.45 -6.74
N VAL A 12 7.87 3.28 -6.49
CA VAL A 12 9.30 3.01 -6.72
C VAL A 12 9.51 1.82 -7.65
N ASP A 13 8.75 0.75 -7.47
CA ASP A 13 8.76 -0.41 -8.37
C ASP A 13 8.15 0.00 -9.72
N VAL A 14 8.74 -0.53 -10.79
CA VAL A 14 8.40 -0.11 -12.15
C VAL A 14 7.86 -1.25 -13.00
N ASN A 15 6.80 -0.95 -13.75
CA ASN A 15 6.42 -1.70 -14.93
C ASN A 15 7.15 -1.15 -16.14
N LYS A 16 7.30 -1.96 -17.19
CA LYS A 16 8.01 -1.58 -18.43
C LYS A 16 7.16 -1.92 -19.64
N VAL A 17 7.02 -0.95 -20.54
CA VAL A 17 6.39 -1.16 -21.84
C VAL A 17 7.33 -0.69 -22.94
N GLU A 18 7.21 -1.35 -24.08
CA GLU A 18 7.98 -1.04 -25.29
C GLU A 18 7.03 -0.73 -26.44
N ALA A 19 7.30 0.34 -27.18
CA ALA A 19 6.65 0.63 -28.45
C ALA A 19 7.64 0.39 -29.60
N ARG A 20 7.13 -0.07 -30.73
CA ARG A 20 7.89 -0.27 -31.97
C ARG A 20 7.30 0.59 -33.07
N VAL A 21 8.15 1.39 -33.72
CA VAL A 21 7.78 2.30 -34.79
C VAL A 21 8.38 1.81 -36.09
N THR A 22 7.51 1.54 -37.07
CA THR A 22 7.92 1.12 -38.41
C THR A 22 7.22 1.94 -39.48
N ASP A 23 7.82 1.99 -40.66
CA ASP A 23 7.14 2.47 -41.87
C ASP A 23 6.08 1.47 -42.37
N SER A 24 5.40 1.82 -43.46
CA SER A 24 4.38 0.97 -44.10
C SER A 24 4.91 -0.36 -44.65
N HIS A 25 6.22 -0.51 -44.80
CA HIS A 25 6.88 -1.72 -45.29
C HIS A 25 7.43 -2.57 -44.13
N GLY A 26 7.28 -2.13 -42.87
CA GLY A 26 7.79 -2.80 -41.69
C GLY A 26 9.26 -2.49 -41.37
N ASN A 27 9.86 -1.49 -42.01
CA ASN A 27 11.22 -1.05 -41.68
C ASN A 27 11.19 -0.20 -40.41
N PRO A 28 12.12 -0.40 -39.47
CA PRO A 28 12.20 0.40 -38.24
C PRO A 28 12.54 1.86 -38.54
N ILE A 29 11.98 2.79 -37.76
CA ILE A 29 12.27 4.22 -37.86
C ILE A 29 13.01 4.68 -36.60
N ASP A 30 14.26 5.07 -36.76
CA ASP A 30 15.13 5.60 -35.69
C ASP A 30 14.77 7.04 -35.29
N ALA A 31 15.14 7.42 -34.08
CA ALA A 31 15.05 8.76 -33.52
C ALA A 31 13.65 9.39 -33.55
N THR A 32 12.58 8.59 -33.63
CA THR A 32 11.20 9.06 -33.66
C THR A 32 10.74 9.36 -32.25
N ALA A 33 10.24 10.56 -31.99
CA ALA A 33 9.67 10.92 -30.70
C ALA A 33 8.31 10.25 -30.53
N VAL A 34 8.17 9.48 -29.45
CA VAL A 34 6.93 8.83 -29.03
C VAL A 34 6.53 9.44 -27.69
N GLU A 35 5.29 9.89 -27.62
CA GLU A 35 4.69 10.42 -26.39
C GLU A 35 3.88 9.32 -25.69
N PHE A 36 3.98 9.26 -24.37
CA PHE A 36 3.32 8.26 -23.55
C PHE A 36 2.41 8.93 -22.52
N GLU A 37 1.15 8.55 -22.54
CA GLU A 37 0.14 8.94 -21.57
C GLU A 37 -0.35 7.72 -20.78
N VAL A 38 -0.76 7.97 -19.54
CA VAL A 38 -1.29 6.94 -18.64
C VAL A 38 -2.44 7.45 -17.81
N ASP A 39 -3.31 6.52 -17.41
CA ASP A 39 -4.41 6.76 -16.48
C ASP A 39 -4.10 6.26 -15.04
N ASN A 40 -5.13 6.21 -14.20
CA ASN A 40 -5.07 5.71 -12.81
C ASN A 40 -3.96 6.34 -11.94
N GLY A 41 -3.58 7.58 -12.27
CA GLY A 41 -2.56 8.35 -11.54
C GLY A 41 -1.14 7.78 -11.67
N ALA A 42 -0.89 6.87 -12.62
CA ALA A 42 0.46 6.39 -12.89
C ALA A 42 1.34 7.53 -13.42
N THR A 43 2.65 7.37 -13.26
CA THR A 43 3.66 8.29 -13.78
C THR A 43 4.54 7.56 -14.77
N VAL A 44 4.69 8.12 -15.98
CA VAL A 44 5.74 7.70 -16.92
C VAL A 44 7.03 8.41 -16.51
N LEU A 45 8.10 7.66 -16.22
CA LEU A 45 9.37 8.26 -15.79
C LEU A 45 10.08 9.02 -16.92
N SER A 46 9.73 8.71 -18.18
CA SER A 46 10.19 9.40 -19.38
C SER A 46 9.02 9.56 -20.37
N PRO A 47 8.17 10.59 -20.22
CA PRO A 47 6.92 10.73 -20.97
C PRO A 47 7.13 11.00 -22.47
N MET A 48 8.31 11.50 -22.84
CA MET A 48 8.74 11.62 -24.23
C MET A 48 10.07 10.89 -24.39
N ALA A 49 10.09 9.85 -25.23
CA ALA A 49 11.27 9.07 -25.52
C ALA A 49 11.43 8.89 -27.04
N ARG A 50 12.65 8.63 -27.49
CA ARG A 50 12.95 8.42 -28.91
C ARG A 50 13.25 6.97 -29.19
N THR A 51 12.81 6.49 -30.34
CA THR A 51 13.18 5.17 -30.83
C THR A 51 14.68 5.06 -31.10
N ASP A 52 15.21 3.86 -30.93
CA ASP A 52 16.55 3.47 -31.36
C ASP A 52 16.59 3.02 -32.83
N ASN A 53 17.74 2.54 -33.28
CA ASN A 53 17.96 2.07 -34.65
C ASN A 53 17.13 0.82 -35.03
N GLU A 54 16.54 0.12 -34.06
CA GLU A 54 15.59 -0.98 -34.27
C GLU A 54 14.13 -0.50 -34.25
N GLY A 55 13.92 0.81 -34.12
CA GLY A 55 12.61 1.45 -34.04
C GLY A 55 11.94 1.21 -32.70
N LEU A 56 12.69 0.82 -31.66
CA LEU A 56 12.16 0.46 -30.35
C LEU A 56 12.34 1.60 -29.36
N VAL A 57 11.34 1.77 -28.50
CA VAL A 57 11.41 2.70 -27.37
C VAL A 57 10.76 2.07 -26.16
N THR A 58 11.52 1.94 -25.08
CA THR A 58 11.05 1.41 -23.80
C THR A 58 10.89 2.54 -22.80
N VAL A 59 9.78 2.53 -22.05
CA VAL A 59 9.53 3.44 -20.93
C VAL A 59 9.21 2.66 -19.66
N GLU A 60 9.61 3.26 -18.54
CA GLU A 60 9.33 2.76 -17.19
C GLU A 60 8.20 3.57 -16.57
N LEU A 61 7.33 2.88 -15.83
CA LEU A 61 6.16 3.47 -15.21
C LEU A 61 6.12 3.09 -13.73
N ALA A 62 5.79 4.04 -12.87
CA ALA A 62 5.57 3.83 -11.45
C ALA A 62 4.17 4.30 -11.05
N ASN A 63 3.58 3.70 -10.02
CA ASN A 63 2.29 4.13 -9.48
C ASN A 63 2.22 3.89 -7.97
N VAL A 64 1.43 4.71 -7.27
CA VAL A 64 1.06 4.52 -5.85
C VAL A 64 -0.36 3.97 -5.70
N ASN A 65 -1.12 3.92 -6.80
CA ASN A 65 -2.45 3.32 -6.85
C ASN A 65 -2.35 1.93 -7.47
N ALA A 66 -2.86 0.93 -6.75
CA ALA A 66 -2.98 -0.42 -7.30
C ALA A 66 -4.11 -0.47 -8.34
N GLY A 67 -4.01 -1.42 -9.27
CA GLY A 67 -4.99 -1.66 -10.32
C GLY A 67 -4.42 -1.55 -11.72
N VAL A 68 -5.31 -1.65 -12.70
CA VAL A 68 -4.97 -1.57 -14.12
C VAL A 68 -4.64 -0.12 -14.48
N VAL A 69 -3.64 0.03 -15.36
CA VAL A 69 -3.24 1.27 -15.99
C VAL A 69 -3.25 1.04 -17.50
N THR A 70 -3.96 1.90 -18.22
CA THR A 70 -3.90 1.97 -19.68
C THR A 70 -2.72 2.85 -20.06
N VAL A 71 -1.77 2.31 -20.82
CA VAL A 71 -0.66 3.07 -21.40
C VAL A 71 -0.96 3.33 -22.87
N THR A 72 -0.98 4.61 -23.26
CA THR A 72 -1.20 5.04 -24.64
C THR A 72 0.08 5.67 -25.18
N ALA A 73 0.62 5.10 -26.25
CA ALA A 73 1.74 5.65 -27.00
C ALA A 73 1.20 6.39 -28.24
N SER A 74 1.73 7.57 -28.53
CA SER A 74 1.29 8.41 -29.65
C SER A 74 2.46 8.96 -30.48
N ILE A 75 2.20 9.10 -31.78
CA ILE A 75 3.06 9.79 -32.75
C ILE A 75 2.16 10.61 -33.67
N GLY A 76 1.95 11.89 -33.36
CA GLY A 76 0.93 12.68 -34.07
C GLY A 76 -0.45 12.04 -33.93
N ASP A 77 -1.06 11.65 -35.04
CA ASP A 77 -2.39 11.02 -35.07
C ASP A 77 -2.37 9.49 -34.90
N TYR A 78 -1.19 8.87 -34.85
CA TYR A 78 -1.06 7.42 -34.66
C TYR A 78 -1.05 7.10 -33.17
N LEU A 79 -1.93 6.17 -32.76
CA LEU A 79 -2.10 5.76 -31.36
C LEU A 79 -2.00 4.23 -31.24
N ALA A 80 -1.38 3.78 -30.16
CA ALA A 80 -1.40 2.39 -29.73
C ALA A 80 -1.53 2.32 -28.21
N SER A 81 -2.32 1.38 -27.69
CA SER A 81 -2.51 1.22 -26.26
C SER A 81 -2.25 -0.21 -25.79
N THR A 82 -1.88 -0.33 -24.52
CA THR A 82 -1.74 -1.61 -23.82
C THR A 82 -2.11 -1.41 -22.35
N GLU A 83 -2.49 -2.48 -21.68
CA GLU A 83 -2.80 -2.46 -20.26
C GLU A 83 -1.67 -3.12 -19.47
N ILE A 84 -1.31 -2.51 -18.35
CA ILE A 84 -0.43 -3.07 -17.32
C ILE A 84 -1.17 -3.01 -15.98
N SER A 85 -0.74 -3.80 -15.01
CA SER A 85 -1.31 -3.80 -13.67
C SER A 85 -0.25 -3.49 -12.62
N PHE A 86 -0.58 -2.60 -11.68
CA PHE A 86 0.15 -2.47 -10.43
C PHE A 86 -0.54 -3.28 -9.35
N VAL A 87 0.22 -4.09 -8.62
CA VAL A 87 -0.32 -4.90 -7.54
C VAL A 87 -0.21 -4.16 -6.22
N PRO A 88 -1.20 -4.28 -5.32
CA PRO A 88 -1.06 -3.73 -3.98
C PRO A 88 0.14 -4.40 -3.27
N GLU A 89 0.71 -3.71 -2.28
CA GLU A 89 1.73 -4.29 -1.40
C GLU A 89 1.12 -4.76 -0.08
N THR A 90 1.56 -5.91 0.46
CA THR A 90 1.02 -6.38 1.74
C THR A 90 1.53 -5.49 2.88
N PRO A 91 0.66 -5.01 3.79
CA PRO A 91 1.09 -4.25 4.96
C PRO A 91 2.15 -5.00 5.76
N VAL A 92 3.26 -4.33 6.08
CA VAL A 92 4.36 -4.88 6.89
C VAL A 92 4.33 -4.38 8.32
N LYS A 93 3.68 -3.24 8.55
CA LYS A 93 3.58 -2.60 9.87
C LYS A 93 2.21 -1.95 10.01
N LEU A 94 1.70 -1.92 11.23
CA LEU A 94 0.50 -1.17 11.61
C LEU A 94 0.92 -0.11 12.63
N LEU A 95 0.24 1.02 12.68
CA LEU A 95 0.45 2.07 13.67
C LEU A 95 -0.92 2.46 14.22
N ILE A 96 -0.97 2.88 15.47
CA ILE A 96 -2.18 3.46 16.05
C ILE A 96 -1.84 4.88 16.47
N TYR A 97 -2.61 5.83 16.00
CA TYR A 97 -2.52 7.22 16.42
C TYR A 97 -3.71 7.57 17.31
N SER A 98 -3.49 8.38 18.34
CA SER A 98 -4.55 9.03 19.13
C SER A 98 -4.52 10.52 18.85
N ASN A 99 -5.61 11.06 18.29
CA ASN A 99 -5.74 12.49 18.00
C ASN A 99 -4.52 13.09 17.23
N GLY A 100 -3.88 12.29 16.37
CA GLY A 100 -2.74 12.69 15.54
C GLY A 100 -1.35 12.37 16.08
N THR A 101 -1.21 11.82 17.29
CA THR A 101 0.10 11.37 17.85
C THR A 101 0.15 9.86 17.96
N GLU A 102 1.32 9.23 17.76
CA GLU A 102 1.43 7.77 17.90
C GLU A 102 1.07 7.36 19.34
N LEU A 103 0.16 6.40 19.48
CA LEU A 103 -0.29 5.91 20.77
C LEU A 103 0.84 5.07 21.41
N THR A 104 1.44 5.61 22.47
CA THR A 104 2.51 4.93 23.23
C THR A 104 2.06 4.39 24.58
N GLY A 105 0.82 4.67 24.99
CA GLY A 105 0.26 4.29 26.29
C GLY A 105 -1.21 3.91 26.23
N HIS A 106 -1.88 3.92 27.39
CA HIS A 106 -3.31 3.63 27.46
C HIS A 106 -4.13 4.77 26.85
N PRO A 107 -5.15 4.46 26.04
CA PRO A 107 -6.04 5.48 25.50
C PRO A 107 -6.94 6.07 26.60
N VAL A 108 -7.32 7.34 26.45
CA VAL A 108 -8.24 8.04 27.36
C VAL A 108 -9.62 8.21 26.73
N VAL A 109 -10.63 8.42 27.57
CA VAL A 109 -12.02 8.58 27.09
C VAL A 109 -12.13 9.77 26.15
N GLY A 110 -12.75 9.56 24.99
CA GLY A 110 -12.90 10.56 23.94
C GLY A 110 -11.78 10.56 22.91
N ASP A 111 -10.69 9.82 23.12
CA ASP A 111 -9.67 9.64 22.08
C ASP A 111 -10.27 9.04 20.81
N ASN A 112 -9.96 9.64 19.68
CA ASN A 112 -10.22 9.03 18.39
C ASN A 112 -8.93 8.33 17.92
N LEU A 113 -8.93 7.00 18.03
CA LEU A 113 -7.83 6.18 17.56
C LEU A 113 -7.96 5.97 16.05
N LEU A 114 -6.82 6.02 15.36
CA LEU A 114 -6.70 5.78 13.92
C LEU A 114 -5.67 4.66 13.67
N ALA A 115 -6.08 3.59 13.00
CA ALA A 115 -5.20 2.49 12.62
C ALA A 115 -4.60 2.72 11.23
N VAL A 116 -3.30 3.00 11.18
CA VAL A 116 -2.58 3.32 9.93
C VAL A 116 -1.72 2.14 9.49
N ALA A 117 -2.04 1.55 8.34
CA ALA A 117 -1.24 0.47 7.75
C ALA A 117 -0.08 1.03 6.91
N MET A 118 1.12 0.51 7.17
CA MET A 118 2.33 0.83 6.44
C MET A 118 2.77 -0.36 5.60
N CYS A 119 3.05 -0.05 4.35
CA CYS A 119 3.72 -0.90 3.37
C CYS A 119 5.24 -0.64 3.49
N SER A 120 6.09 -1.21 2.64
CA SER A 120 7.54 -1.20 2.92
C SER A 120 8.15 0.21 3.00
N ILE A 121 7.64 1.14 2.18
CA ILE A 121 8.21 2.51 2.08
C ILE A 121 7.16 3.62 2.21
N ALA A 122 5.87 3.29 2.24
CA ALA A 122 4.77 4.26 2.22
C ALA A 122 3.54 3.74 2.99
N LEU A 123 2.52 4.59 3.11
CA LEU A 123 1.19 4.17 3.54
C LEU A 123 0.61 3.19 2.53
N CYS A 124 -0.13 2.20 3.02
CA CYS A 124 -0.84 1.25 2.16
C CYS A 124 -2.07 1.91 1.52
N ASN A 125 -1.85 2.80 0.57
CA ASN A 125 -2.89 3.56 -0.13
C ASN A 125 -3.75 2.65 -1.01
N GLY A 126 -5.06 2.85 -0.98
CA GLY A 126 -5.99 2.14 -1.85
C GLY A 126 -6.15 0.64 -1.55
N ILE A 127 -5.54 0.13 -0.48
CA ILE A 127 -5.65 -1.29 -0.11
C ILE A 127 -6.91 -1.52 0.72
N PRO A 128 -7.90 -2.28 0.22
CA PRO A 128 -9.09 -2.56 0.99
C PRO A 128 -8.78 -3.54 2.13
N MET A 129 -8.88 -3.04 3.36
CA MET A 129 -8.66 -3.80 4.58
C MET A 129 -9.94 -3.92 5.41
N ASN A 130 -10.08 -5.03 6.11
CA ASN A 130 -11.01 -5.18 7.21
C ASN A 130 -10.24 -5.00 8.52
N TYR A 131 -10.82 -4.26 9.45
CA TYR A 131 -10.22 -4.01 10.76
C TYR A 131 -10.96 -4.80 11.82
N GLN A 132 -10.26 -5.17 12.89
CA GLN A 132 -10.87 -5.66 14.11
C GLN A 132 -10.09 -5.11 15.30
N TRP A 133 -10.73 -4.24 16.08
CA TRP A 133 -10.15 -3.75 17.32
C TRP A 133 -10.40 -4.72 18.46
N GLU A 134 -9.42 -4.82 19.34
CA GLU A 134 -9.47 -5.62 20.55
C GLU A 134 -8.96 -4.82 21.74
N VAL A 135 -9.43 -5.19 22.92
CA VAL A 135 -9.04 -4.58 24.19
C VAL A 135 -8.67 -5.69 25.17
N GLU A 136 -7.73 -5.44 26.07
CA GLU A 136 -7.42 -6.40 27.14
C GLU A 136 -8.65 -6.70 27.99
N SER A 137 -9.00 -7.96 28.23
CA SER A 137 -10.15 -8.38 29.05
C SER A 137 -10.24 -7.67 30.41
N SER A 138 -9.10 -7.45 31.06
CA SER A 138 -8.90 -6.54 32.20
C SER A 138 -7.56 -5.83 32.07
N ALA A 139 -7.39 -4.68 32.76
CA ALA A 139 -6.18 -3.87 32.65
C ALA A 139 -4.93 -4.66 33.07
N GLY A 140 -3.94 -4.75 32.17
CA GLY A 140 -2.69 -5.48 32.41
C GLY A 140 -2.81 -7.01 32.29
N SER A 141 -3.94 -7.53 31.80
CA SER A 141 -4.11 -8.98 31.62
C SER A 141 -3.28 -9.56 30.48
N GLY A 142 -2.90 -8.76 29.47
CA GLY A 142 -2.31 -9.24 28.22
C GLY A 142 -3.24 -10.12 27.37
N VAL A 143 -4.45 -10.40 27.83
CA VAL A 143 -5.45 -11.22 27.13
C VAL A 143 -6.41 -10.29 26.42
N PHE A 144 -6.43 -10.31 25.09
CA PHE A 144 -7.26 -9.41 24.29
C PHE A 144 -8.56 -10.08 23.84
N VAL A 145 -9.63 -9.30 23.85
CA VAL A 145 -10.96 -9.69 23.37
C VAL A 145 -11.46 -8.67 22.34
N ALA A 146 -12.19 -9.16 21.34
CA ALA A 146 -12.78 -8.32 20.31
C ALA A 146 -13.73 -7.27 20.92
N ILE A 147 -13.59 -6.03 20.46
CA ILE A 147 -14.58 -4.98 20.71
C ILE A 147 -15.70 -5.16 19.69
N PRO A 148 -16.93 -5.49 20.10
CA PRO A 148 -18.03 -5.76 19.17
C PRO A 148 -18.30 -4.55 18.26
N GLY A 149 -18.38 -4.78 16.95
CA GLY A 149 -18.67 -3.75 15.95
C GLY A 149 -17.52 -2.78 15.64
N ALA A 150 -16.37 -2.89 16.31
CA ALA A 150 -15.21 -2.06 16.02
C ALA A 150 -14.42 -2.61 14.82
N THR A 151 -15.00 -2.45 13.63
CA THR A 151 -14.46 -2.97 12.36
C THR A 151 -14.04 -1.89 11.37
N SER A 152 -13.96 -0.64 11.83
CA SER A 152 -13.52 0.53 11.07
C SER A 152 -12.05 0.84 11.32
N GLU A 153 -11.46 1.67 10.46
CA GLU A 153 -10.10 2.20 10.65
C GLU A 153 -9.97 3.03 11.93
N THR A 154 -11.08 3.60 12.40
CA THR A 154 -11.13 4.40 13.62
C THR A 154 -11.85 3.71 14.76
N LEU A 155 -11.45 4.06 15.99
CA LEU A 155 -12.11 3.65 17.22
C LEU A 155 -12.20 4.84 18.17
N THR A 156 -13.42 5.22 18.55
CA THR A 156 -13.64 6.18 19.63
C THR A 156 -13.56 5.48 20.98
N VAL A 157 -12.70 5.98 21.87
CA VAL A 157 -12.43 5.35 23.16
C VAL A 157 -13.52 5.73 24.16
N THR A 158 -14.24 4.73 24.65
CA THR A 158 -15.30 4.86 25.64
C THR A 158 -14.79 4.59 27.06
N ALA A 159 -15.60 4.95 28.07
CA ALA A 159 -15.24 4.83 29.49
C ALA A 159 -14.86 3.41 29.95
N ASN A 160 -15.35 2.36 29.29
CA ASN A 160 -15.01 0.96 29.57
C ASN A 160 -13.71 0.49 28.91
N LEU A 161 -13.15 1.26 27.96
CA LEU A 161 -11.91 0.95 27.26
C LEU A 161 -10.68 1.63 27.88
N GLN A 162 -10.88 2.76 28.59
CA GLN A 162 -9.79 3.49 29.22
C GLN A 162 -8.96 2.60 30.15
N LYS A 163 -7.66 2.93 30.30
CA LYS A 163 -6.69 2.22 31.18
C LYS A 163 -6.38 0.77 30.78
N ARG A 164 -7.01 0.22 29.74
CA ARG A 164 -6.72 -1.11 29.19
C ARG A 164 -5.90 -0.93 27.93
N ALA A 165 -4.99 -1.85 27.62
CA ALA A 165 -4.33 -1.81 26.33
C ALA A 165 -5.32 -2.16 25.21
N VAL A 166 -5.13 -1.54 24.06
CA VAL A 166 -5.91 -1.79 22.84
C VAL A 166 -4.98 -2.23 21.73
N ARG A 167 -5.49 -3.06 20.83
CA ARG A 167 -4.78 -3.46 19.61
C ARG A 167 -5.75 -3.55 18.45
N VAL A 168 -5.21 -3.60 17.24
CA VAL A 168 -6.00 -3.75 16.01
C VAL A 168 -5.34 -4.77 15.11
N GLY A 169 -6.17 -5.66 14.57
CA GLY A 169 -5.80 -6.56 13.49
C GLY A 169 -6.35 -6.06 12.17
N ILE A 170 -5.61 -6.31 11.10
CA ILE A 170 -6.08 -6.07 9.73
C ILE A 170 -6.07 -7.36 8.91
N ALA A 171 -7.04 -7.44 8.02
CA ALA A 171 -7.20 -8.51 7.03
C ALA A 171 -7.39 -7.90 5.64
N LEU A 172 -6.63 -8.37 4.65
CA LEU A 172 -6.84 -7.97 3.27
C LEU A 172 -8.15 -8.57 2.74
N ARG A 173 -8.94 -7.78 1.99
CA ARG A 173 -10.20 -8.29 1.42
C ARG A 173 -9.91 -9.37 0.34
N PRO A 174 -10.70 -10.46 0.30
CA PRO A 174 -10.60 -11.44 -0.79
C PRO A 174 -10.83 -10.78 -2.16
N GLY A 175 -9.98 -11.08 -3.14
CA GLY A 175 -10.07 -10.55 -4.51
C GLY A 175 -8.78 -9.92 -5.06
N PHE A 176 -7.86 -9.48 -4.19
CA PHE A 176 -6.56 -8.88 -4.59
C PHE A 176 -5.33 -9.70 -4.17
N TYR A 177 -5.49 -10.74 -3.34
CA TYR A 177 -4.41 -11.63 -2.91
C TYR A 177 -4.88 -13.08 -2.77
N HIS A 178 -3.99 -14.02 -3.07
CA HIS A 178 -4.23 -15.46 -2.95
C HIS A 178 -4.07 -16.02 -1.52
N SER A 179 -3.84 -15.18 -0.49
CA SER A 179 -3.75 -15.67 0.89
C SER A 179 -4.26 -14.67 1.94
N SER A 180 -5.08 -15.18 2.86
CA SER A 180 -5.68 -14.49 4.01
C SER A 180 -4.65 -14.17 5.11
N ARG A 181 -3.53 -13.52 4.78
CA ARG A 181 -2.54 -13.11 5.79
C ARG A 181 -3.13 -12.02 6.69
N GLN A 182 -3.36 -12.38 7.95
CA GLN A 182 -3.69 -11.44 9.01
C GLN A 182 -2.39 -10.79 9.50
N VAL A 183 -2.32 -9.46 9.48
CA VAL A 183 -1.21 -8.73 10.11
C VAL A 183 -1.75 -8.13 11.39
N TRP A 184 -1.24 -8.62 12.51
CA TRP A 184 -1.59 -8.13 13.83
C TRP A 184 -0.49 -7.21 14.33
N LYS A 185 -0.85 -6.03 14.85
CA LYS A 185 0.04 -5.31 15.76
C LYS A 185 -0.53 -5.34 17.15
N VAL A 186 0.25 -5.93 18.06
CA VAL A 186 0.03 -5.82 19.49
C VAL A 186 0.73 -4.56 19.97
N ILE A 187 0.01 -3.64 20.60
CA ILE A 187 0.65 -2.64 21.48
C ILE A 187 0.77 -3.33 22.84
N GLN A 188 1.86 -4.07 23.02
CA GLN A 188 2.23 -4.63 24.30
C GLN A 188 3.15 -3.62 24.98
N THR A 189 2.82 -3.22 26.21
CA THR A 189 3.76 -2.55 27.09
C THR A 189 5.00 -3.44 27.16
N LEU A 190 6.15 -2.93 26.72
CA LEU A 190 7.43 -3.53 27.06
C LEU A 190 7.63 -3.27 28.55
N ILE A 191 7.08 -4.14 29.41
CA ILE A 191 7.60 -4.27 30.75
C ILE A 191 8.94 -4.98 30.57
N LEU A 192 10.05 -4.24 30.69
CA LEU A 192 11.31 -4.85 31.10
C LEU A 192 11.04 -5.47 32.48
N SER A 193 10.66 -6.75 32.52
CA SER A 193 10.72 -7.50 33.76
C SER A 193 12.18 -7.86 33.99
N THR A 194 12.81 -7.23 34.96
CA THR A 194 13.64 -7.98 35.89
C THR A 194 13.03 -7.78 37.25
N ALA A 195 12.17 -8.71 37.63
CA ALA A 195 11.91 -8.99 39.02
C ALA A 195 13.05 -9.88 39.51
N GLU A 196 13.83 -9.42 40.48
CA GLU A 196 14.34 -10.32 41.51
C GLU A 196 14.39 -9.55 42.84
N GLU A 197 13.52 -9.96 43.75
CA GLU A 197 13.52 -9.53 45.15
C GLU A 197 14.85 -9.94 45.81
N ARG A 198 15.39 -9.10 46.69
CA ARG A 198 15.81 -9.59 48.00
C ARG A 198 15.74 -8.48 49.04
N LYS A 199 14.90 -8.71 50.05
CA LYS A 199 14.96 -8.11 51.37
C LYS A 199 16.40 -8.20 51.90
N GLN A 200 16.95 -7.08 52.34
CA GLN A 200 17.44 -6.90 53.72
C GLN A 200 17.48 -5.41 54.06
#